data_AF-A0A6P8Z2U0-F1
#
_entry.id   AF-A0A6P8Z2U0-F1
#
_cell.length_a   1.000
_cell.length_b   1.000
_cell.length_c   1.000
_cell.angle_alpha   90.00
_cell.angle_beta   90.00
_cell.angle_gamma   90.00
#
_symmetry.space_group_name_H-M   'P 1'
#
loop_
_entity.id
_entity.type
_entity.pdbx_description
1 polymer ?
#
loop_
_entity_poly.entity_id
_entity_poly.type
_entity_poly.pdbx_seq_one_letter_code
_entity_poly.pdbx_strand_id
1 'polypeptide(L)'
;MNLVIISDHLRHVTGSVSKFQEVLMKFLKEKVPGLNKVIYFSDGCPGQYKNRLNTKNLLMHKEDYGVDAEWHFYATSHGKSPSDGLGGTLKRLATKASLQRPYDGQIQTPEDLFLWADENIKGLNCAYVKSVDVKKHCRKLNRRFQTAPAVTGIRSHHALIPVTAGSIVMKVLSRSASGKTVTLREEATPQDDDENSDQEMVADASPQSRLRPIQQRRSIVDLTNKTPVATTPTWQLSRLRRRVK
;
A
#
# COMPACT_ATOMS: atom_id res chain seq x y z
N MET A 1 -17.45 -6.83 -5.22
CA MET A 1 -16.88 -5.82 -6.14
C MET A 1 -15.39 -5.75 -5.89
N ASN A 2 -14.56 -5.71 -6.93
CA ASN A 2 -13.10 -5.61 -6.85
C ASN A 2 -12.63 -4.53 -7.83
N LEU A 3 -11.46 -3.93 -7.57
CA LEU A 3 -10.80 -3.02 -8.49
C LEU A 3 -9.29 -3.21 -8.35
N VAL A 4 -8.59 -3.32 -9.47
CA VAL A 4 -7.12 -3.26 -9.52
C VAL A 4 -6.72 -2.05 -10.33
N ILE A 5 -5.83 -1.25 -9.75
CA ILE A 5 -5.25 -0.09 -10.42
C ILE A 5 -3.80 -0.45 -10.78
N ILE A 6 -3.47 -0.35 -12.06
CA ILE A 6 -2.12 -0.58 -12.60
C ILE A 6 -1.58 0.76 -13.09
N SER A 7 -0.29 1.00 -12.86
CA SER A 7 0.36 2.25 -13.24
C SER A 7 1.82 2.02 -13.62
N ASP A 8 2.31 2.81 -14.55
CA ASP A 8 3.73 2.98 -14.89
C ASP A 8 4.46 3.94 -13.93
N HIS A 9 3.76 4.52 -12.96
CA HIS A 9 4.39 5.36 -11.95
C HIS A 9 5.10 4.53 -10.88
N LEU A 10 6.43 4.56 -10.90
CA LEU A 10 7.28 3.74 -10.02
C LEU A 10 7.43 4.28 -8.59
N ARG A 11 7.04 5.53 -8.33
CA ARG A 11 7.23 6.15 -7.00
C ARG A 11 6.02 5.92 -6.10
N HIS A 12 6.31 5.36 -4.94
CA HIS A 12 5.34 5.07 -3.89
C HIS A 12 5.21 6.24 -2.92
N VAL A 13 4.60 7.33 -3.36
CA VAL A 13 4.40 8.55 -2.56
C VAL A 13 2.92 8.80 -2.27
N THR A 14 2.65 9.69 -1.30
CA THR A 14 1.28 10.04 -0.89
C THR A 14 0.44 10.59 -2.06
N GLY A 15 1.04 11.34 -2.97
CA GLY A 15 0.34 11.83 -4.16
C GLY A 15 -0.17 10.71 -5.09
N SER A 16 0.61 9.63 -5.25
CA SER A 16 0.19 8.43 -5.99
C SER A 16 -1.01 7.76 -5.34
N VAL A 17 -0.98 7.60 -4.01
CA VAL A 17 -2.10 7.04 -3.24
C VAL A 17 -3.36 7.90 -3.42
N SER A 18 -3.23 9.22 -3.32
CA SER A 18 -4.36 10.14 -3.54
C SER A 18 -4.92 10.03 -4.96
N LYS A 19 -4.06 9.87 -5.99
CA LYS A 19 -4.54 9.68 -7.36
C LYS A 19 -5.29 8.37 -7.51
N PHE A 20 -4.81 7.30 -6.90
CA PHE A 20 -5.49 6.00 -6.93
C PHE A 20 -6.81 6.04 -6.16
N GLN A 21 -6.90 6.80 -5.06
CA GLN A 21 -8.15 7.08 -4.37
C GLN A 21 -9.14 7.85 -5.25
N GLU A 22 -8.70 8.83 -6.05
CA GLU A 22 -9.58 9.54 -7.00
C GLU A 22 -10.21 8.56 -8.01
N VAL A 23 -9.41 7.64 -8.56
CA VAL A 23 -9.90 6.61 -9.49
C VAL A 23 -10.87 5.65 -8.79
N LEU A 24 -10.54 5.21 -7.57
CA LEU A 24 -11.42 4.39 -6.76
C LEU A 24 -12.76 5.09 -6.47
N MET A 25 -12.74 6.38 -6.11
CA MET A 25 -13.97 7.12 -5.80
C MET A 25 -14.86 7.29 -7.02
N LYS A 26 -14.30 7.50 -8.22
CA LYS A 26 -15.07 7.51 -9.47
C LYS A 26 -15.75 6.17 -9.71
N PHE A 27 -14.98 5.08 -9.61
CA PHE A 27 -15.50 3.72 -9.76
C PHE A 27 -16.60 3.40 -8.73
N LEU A 28 -16.40 3.77 -7.46
CA LEU A 28 -17.39 3.51 -6.41
C LEU A 28 -18.69 4.30 -6.62
N LYS A 29 -18.61 5.57 -7.05
CA LYS A 29 -19.80 6.39 -7.33
C LYS A 29 -20.64 5.83 -8.47
N GLU A 30 -19.99 5.29 -9.50
CA GLU A 30 -20.68 4.64 -10.62
C GLU A 30 -21.36 3.34 -10.20
N LYS A 31 -20.68 2.53 -9.37
CA LYS A 31 -21.15 1.18 -9.00
C LYS A 31 -22.08 1.16 -7.79
N VAL A 32 -22.05 2.21 -6.95
CA VAL A 32 -22.84 2.32 -5.72
C VAL A 32 -23.55 3.67 -5.69
N PRO A 33 -24.70 3.80 -6.36
CA PRO A 33 -25.53 5.00 -6.29
C PRO A 33 -25.92 5.31 -4.84
N GLY A 34 -25.80 6.57 -4.42
CA GLY A 34 -26.11 6.98 -3.05
C GLY A 34 -25.01 6.67 -2.02
N LEU A 35 -23.78 6.36 -2.46
CA LEU A 35 -22.62 6.21 -1.57
C LEU A 35 -22.48 7.43 -0.64
N ASN A 36 -22.61 7.22 0.66
CA ASN A 36 -22.55 8.27 1.68
C ASN A 36 -21.23 8.29 2.46
N LYS A 37 -20.63 7.11 2.68
CA LYS A 37 -19.43 6.94 3.50
C LYS A 37 -18.52 5.84 2.97
N VAL A 38 -17.20 6.07 3.05
CA VAL A 38 -16.15 5.08 2.76
C VAL A 38 -15.30 4.84 4.00
N ILE A 39 -14.97 3.59 4.27
CA ILE A 39 -14.06 3.22 5.36
C ILE A 39 -12.82 2.57 4.73
N TYR A 40 -11.72 3.31 4.71
CA TYR A 40 -10.45 2.83 4.20
C TYR A 40 -9.76 1.95 5.24
N PHE A 41 -9.22 0.82 4.80
CA PHE A 41 -8.33 -0.02 5.60
C PHE A 41 -7.02 -0.23 4.86
N SER A 42 -5.92 0.21 5.44
CA SER A 42 -4.57 0.03 4.88
C SER A 42 -3.55 -0.39 5.93
N ASP A 43 -2.34 -0.73 5.51
CA ASP A 43 -1.21 -0.84 6.42
C ASP A 43 -0.77 0.54 6.93
N GLY A 44 0.01 0.52 8.01
CA GLY A 44 0.49 1.72 8.69
C GLY A 44 1.73 2.37 8.06
N CYS A 45 2.07 2.08 6.80
CA CYS A 45 3.28 2.62 6.14
C CYS A 45 3.25 4.16 6.12
N PRO A 46 4.21 4.85 6.79
CA PRO A 46 4.21 6.31 6.88
C PRO A 46 4.42 7.00 5.53
N GLY A 47 5.26 6.46 4.64
CA GLY A 47 5.54 7.08 3.34
C GLY A 47 4.32 7.12 2.40
N GLN A 48 3.39 6.18 2.57
CA GLN A 48 2.28 5.96 1.64
C GLN A 48 0.92 6.31 2.21
N TYR A 49 0.61 5.84 3.43
CA TYR A 49 -0.76 5.86 3.97
C TYR A 49 -0.84 6.68 5.26
N LYS A 50 -0.04 6.33 6.27
CA LYS A 50 -0.20 6.84 7.64
C LYS A 50 0.64 8.09 7.89
N ASN A 51 0.24 9.21 7.29
CA ASN A 51 0.93 10.49 7.39
C ASN A 51 -0.01 11.71 7.41
N ARG A 52 0.58 12.89 7.65
CA ARG A 52 -0.14 14.17 7.73
C ARG A 52 -0.82 14.55 6.40
N LEU A 53 -0.20 14.23 5.27
CA LEU A 53 -0.70 14.60 3.94
C LEU A 53 -1.99 13.86 3.61
N ASN A 54 -2.03 12.55 3.87
CA ASN A 54 -3.25 11.76 3.76
C ASN A 54 -4.28 12.13 4.80
N THR A 55 -3.86 12.55 6.00
CA THR A 55 -4.81 13.08 7.00
C THR A 55 -5.50 14.35 6.48
N LYS A 56 -4.76 15.26 5.83
CA LYS A 56 -5.34 16.43 5.17
C LYS A 56 -6.28 16.03 4.04
N ASN A 57 -5.90 15.07 3.19
CA ASN A 57 -6.81 14.55 2.16
C ASN A 57 -8.09 13.93 2.75
N LEU A 58 -7.97 13.20 3.87
CA LEU A 58 -9.10 12.59 4.56
C LEU A 58 -10.07 13.64 5.09
N LEU A 59 -9.56 14.74 5.66
CA LEU A 59 -10.38 15.88 6.11
C LEU A 59 -11.14 16.55 4.95
N MET A 60 -10.51 16.67 3.78
CA MET A 60 -11.11 17.27 2.58
C MET A 60 -11.96 16.30 1.77
N HIS A 61 -12.07 15.03 2.19
CA HIS A 61 -12.70 13.98 1.38
C HIS A 61 -14.19 14.27 1.10
N LYS A 62 -14.90 14.84 2.08
CA LYS A 62 -16.30 15.24 1.92
C LYS A 62 -16.46 16.38 0.91
N GLU A 63 -15.53 17.32 0.87
CA GLU A 63 -15.52 18.41 -0.09
C GLU A 63 -15.16 17.93 -1.50
N ASP A 64 -14.09 17.11 -1.61
CA ASP A 64 -13.59 16.62 -2.90
C ASP A 64 -14.57 15.65 -3.57
N TYR A 65 -15.26 14.81 -2.78
CA TYR A 65 -16.06 13.71 -3.31
C TYR A 65 -17.52 13.74 -2.89
N GLY A 66 -17.97 14.59 -1.97
CA GLY A 66 -19.34 14.55 -1.43
C GLY A 66 -19.61 13.35 -0.51
N VAL A 67 -18.58 12.57 -0.17
CA VAL A 67 -18.66 11.30 0.57
C VAL A 67 -17.85 11.42 1.86
N ASP A 68 -18.40 10.99 2.99
CA ASP A 68 -17.67 10.97 4.26
C ASP A 68 -16.64 9.84 4.25
N ALA A 69 -15.52 10.01 4.95
CA ALA A 69 -14.49 8.98 4.97
C ALA A 69 -13.85 8.80 6.33
N GLU A 70 -13.54 7.55 6.66
CA GLU A 70 -12.72 7.17 7.81
C GLU A 70 -11.54 6.33 7.33
N TRP A 71 -10.41 6.42 8.04
CA TRP A 71 -9.24 5.64 7.69
C TRP A 71 -8.74 4.83 8.89
N HIS A 72 -8.75 3.53 8.72
CA HIS A 72 -8.29 2.54 9.67
C HIS A 72 -7.00 1.88 9.19
N PHE A 73 -6.17 1.50 10.16
CA PHE A 73 -4.88 0.89 9.89
C PHE A 73 -4.77 -0.48 10.57
N TYR A 74 -4.22 -1.45 9.84
CA TYR A 74 -3.84 -2.72 10.43
C TYR A 74 -2.68 -2.53 11.40
N ALA A 75 -2.70 -3.27 12.51
CA ALA A 75 -1.58 -3.30 13.44
C ALA A 75 -0.40 -4.04 12.81
N THR A 76 0.82 -3.64 13.18
CA THR A 76 2.05 -4.27 12.69
C THR A 76 1.99 -5.78 12.92
N SER A 77 2.38 -6.56 11.92
CA SER A 77 2.39 -8.03 11.95
C SER A 77 1.02 -8.71 12.01
N HIS A 78 -0.09 -7.97 11.91
CA HIS A 78 -1.38 -8.59 11.58
C HIS A 78 -1.46 -8.85 10.07
N GLY A 79 -2.00 -10.01 9.72
CA GLY A 79 -1.86 -10.63 8.41
C GLY A 79 -2.25 -9.79 7.20
N LYS A 80 -1.92 -10.34 6.03
CA LYS A 80 -2.21 -9.75 4.72
C LYS A 80 -3.68 -9.41 4.56
N SER A 81 -3.94 -8.32 3.85
CA SER A 81 -5.28 -7.86 3.53
C SER A 81 -5.88 -8.66 2.36
N PRO A 82 -7.22 -8.64 2.15
CA PRO A 82 -7.83 -9.26 0.98
C PRO A 82 -7.24 -8.78 -0.37
N SER A 83 -6.75 -7.54 -0.44
CA SER A 83 -6.12 -7.01 -1.65
C SER A 83 -4.80 -7.71 -2.00
N ASP A 84 -4.08 -8.26 -1.02
CA ASP A 84 -2.88 -9.05 -1.27
C ASP A 84 -3.19 -10.35 -2.03
N GLY A 85 -4.36 -10.95 -1.77
CA GLY A 85 -4.84 -12.13 -2.49
C GLY A 85 -5.17 -11.80 -3.95
N LEU A 86 -5.84 -10.68 -4.19
CA LEU A 86 -6.19 -10.20 -5.54
C LEU A 86 -4.94 -9.87 -6.35
N GLY A 87 -4.04 -9.05 -5.78
CA GLY A 87 -2.77 -8.68 -6.42
C GLY A 87 -1.84 -9.87 -6.62
N GLY A 88 -1.77 -10.80 -5.66
CA GLY A 88 -1.01 -12.04 -5.80
C GLY A 88 -1.54 -12.93 -6.91
N THR A 89 -2.86 -13.04 -7.05
CA THR A 89 -3.50 -13.81 -8.12
C THR A 89 -3.23 -13.21 -9.48
N LEU A 90 -3.43 -11.89 -9.64
CA LEU A 90 -3.12 -11.16 -10.87
C LEU A 90 -1.66 -11.40 -11.29
N LYS A 91 -0.72 -11.15 -10.38
CA LYS A 91 0.72 -11.34 -10.64
C LYS A 91 1.03 -12.77 -11.05
N ARG A 92 0.52 -13.76 -10.30
CA ARG A 92 0.76 -15.18 -10.61
C ARG A 92 0.25 -15.56 -11.99
N LEU A 93 -0.96 -15.15 -12.35
CA LEU A 93 -1.55 -15.48 -13.64
C LEU A 93 -0.80 -14.76 -14.78
N ALA A 94 -0.47 -13.49 -14.61
CA ALA A 94 0.30 -12.72 -15.59
C ALA A 94 1.70 -13.31 -15.81
N THR A 95 2.41 -13.65 -14.73
CA THR A 95 3.73 -14.31 -14.82
C THR A 95 3.62 -15.63 -15.57
N LYS A 96 2.62 -16.47 -15.24
CA LYS A 96 2.40 -17.73 -15.96
C LYS A 96 2.15 -17.48 -17.45
N ALA A 97 1.29 -16.54 -17.80
CA ALA A 97 1.00 -16.20 -19.19
C ALA A 97 2.25 -15.71 -19.92
N SER A 98 3.00 -14.79 -19.31
CA SER A 98 4.24 -14.24 -19.89
C SER A 98 5.28 -15.34 -20.17
N LEU A 99 5.44 -16.31 -19.26
CA LEU A 99 6.35 -17.45 -19.43
C LEU A 99 5.93 -18.44 -20.51
N GLN A 100 4.64 -18.49 -20.86
CA GLN A 100 4.10 -19.39 -21.88
C GLN A 100 4.09 -18.76 -23.28
N ARG A 101 4.34 -17.45 -23.39
CA ARG A 101 4.36 -16.73 -24.66
C ARG A 101 5.73 -16.82 -25.34
N PRO A 102 5.77 -16.73 -26.68
CA PRO A 102 7.00 -16.49 -27.42
C PRO A 102 7.72 -15.21 -26.93
N TYR A 103 9.02 -15.10 -27.22
CA TYR A 103 9.88 -14.05 -26.68
C TYR A 103 9.40 -12.62 -27.00
N ASP A 104 8.81 -12.42 -28.18
CA ASP A 104 8.23 -11.16 -28.66
C ASP A 104 6.84 -10.85 -28.11
N GLY A 105 6.17 -11.79 -27.44
CA GLY A 105 4.82 -11.63 -26.89
C GLY A 105 4.76 -11.46 -25.37
N GLN A 106 5.91 -11.43 -24.68
CA GLN A 106 5.96 -11.38 -23.23
C GLN A 106 5.33 -10.10 -22.65
N ILE A 107 4.79 -10.20 -21.43
CA ILE A 107 4.25 -9.04 -20.71
C ILE A 107 5.44 -8.30 -20.08
N GLN A 108 5.85 -7.19 -20.71
CA GLN A 108 7.07 -6.46 -20.34
C GLN A 108 6.78 -5.09 -19.73
N THR A 109 5.63 -4.48 -20.05
CA THR A 109 5.25 -3.17 -19.54
C THR A 109 4.04 -3.23 -18.61
N PRO A 110 3.84 -2.22 -17.74
CA PRO A 110 2.62 -2.09 -16.95
C PRO A 110 1.35 -1.96 -17.81
N GLU A 111 1.47 -1.39 -19.01
CA GLU A 111 0.38 -1.29 -19.98
C GLU A 111 0.03 -2.67 -20.55
N ASP A 112 1.03 -3.47 -20.93
CA ASP A 112 0.81 -4.86 -21.35
C ASP A 112 0.12 -5.68 -20.26
N LEU A 113 0.54 -5.48 -19.00
CA LEU A 113 -0.06 -6.16 -17.86
C LEU A 113 -1.53 -5.77 -17.70
N PHE A 114 -1.85 -4.48 -17.87
CA PHE A 114 -3.23 -3.99 -17.81
C PHE A 114 -4.09 -4.56 -18.94
N LEU A 115 -3.64 -4.44 -20.19
CA LEU A 115 -4.36 -4.95 -21.35
C LEU A 115 -4.61 -6.45 -21.24
N TRP A 116 -3.57 -7.20 -20.86
CA TRP A 116 -3.69 -8.64 -20.65
C TRP A 116 -4.68 -8.97 -19.52
N ALA A 117 -4.61 -8.28 -18.38
CA ALA A 117 -5.46 -8.56 -17.24
C ALA A 117 -6.95 -8.30 -17.55
N ASP A 118 -7.24 -7.19 -18.23
CA ASP A 118 -8.60 -6.79 -18.63
C ASP A 118 -9.23 -7.80 -19.60
N GLU A 119 -8.44 -8.28 -20.57
CA GLU A 119 -8.91 -9.26 -21.54
C GLU A 119 -9.10 -10.67 -20.92
N ASN A 120 -8.17 -11.10 -20.05
CA ASN A 120 -8.03 -12.51 -19.67
C ASN A 120 -8.63 -12.85 -18.29
N ILE A 121 -8.74 -11.91 -17.36
CA ILE A 121 -9.24 -12.17 -16.01
C ILE A 121 -10.70 -11.72 -15.89
N LYS A 122 -11.62 -12.63 -16.22
CA LYS A 122 -13.06 -12.35 -16.17
C LYS A 122 -13.51 -11.96 -14.75
N GLY A 123 -14.31 -10.88 -14.67
CA GLY A 123 -14.84 -10.36 -13.41
C GLY A 123 -13.85 -9.52 -12.58
N LEU A 124 -12.63 -9.28 -13.08
CA LEU A 124 -11.71 -8.29 -12.54
C LEU A 124 -12.02 -6.93 -13.15
N ASN A 125 -12.24 -5.90 -12.33
CA ASN A 125 -12.26 -4.53 -12.84
C ASN A 125 -10.84 -3.97 -12.79
N CYS A 126 -10.34 -3.52 -13.93
CA CYS A 126 -9.01 -2.94 -14.06
C CYS A 126 -9.10 -1.45 -14.40
N ALA A 127 -8.16 -0.66 -13.89
CA ALA A 127 -7.95 0.71 -14.33
C ALA A 127 -6.45 0.96 -14.55
N TYR A 128 -6.12 1.67 -15.61
CA TYR A 128 -4.75 2.09 -15.89
C TYR A 128 -4.57 3.58 -15.59
N VAL A 129 -3.50 3.92 -14.87
CA VAL A 129 -3.16 5.30 -14.52
C VAL A 129 -1.76 5.61 -15.01
N LYS A 130 -1.64 6.60 -15.90
CA LYS A 130 -0.34 7.02 -16.42
C LYS A 130 0.43 7.85 -15.40
N SER A 131 1.76 7.76 -15.44
CA SER A 131 2.68 8.48 -14.57
C SER A 131 2.52 10.00 -14.73
N VAL A 132 2.20 10.46 -15.94
CA VAL A 132 1.88 11.88 -16.21
C VAL A 132 0.66 12.37 -15.42
N ASP A 133 -0.37 11.52 -15.25
CA ASP A 133 -1.58 11.86 -14.51
C ASP A 133 -1.33 11.90 -13.01
N VAL A 134 -0.48 10.99 -12.51
CA VAL A 134 -0.03 11.02 -11.11
C VAL A 134 0.75 12.31 -10.84
N LYS A 135 1.71 12.67 -11.70
CA LYS A 135 2.50 13.91 -11.55
C LYS A 135 1.63 15.15 -11.59
N LYS A 136 0.67 15.23 -12.53
CA LYS A 136 -0.30 16.33 -12.62
C LYS A 136 -1.14 16.43 -11.35
N HIS A 137 -1.59 15.30 -10.80
CA HIS A 137 -2.33 15.24 -9.54
C HIS A 137 -1.51 15.73 -8.35
N CYS A 138 -0.26 15.29 -8.24
CA CYS A 138 0.67 15.77 -7.22
C CYS A 138 0.83 17.29 -7.25
N ARG A 139 0.99 17.88 -8.44
CA ARG A 139 1.08 19.35 -8.60
C ARG A 139 -0.18 20.06 -8.11
N LYS A 140 -1.37 19.53 -8.43
CA LYS A 140 -2.65 20.07 -7.94
C LYS A 140 -2.75 20.06 -6.41
N LEU A 141 -2.20 19.03 -5.78
CA LEU A 141 -2.22 18.87 -4.32
C LEU A 141 -1.10 19.62 -3.60
N ASN A 142 -0.15 20.23 -4.30
CA ASN A 142 1.05 20.80 -3.70
C ASN A 142 0.70 21.81 -2.59
N ARG A 143 -0.14 22.81 -2.90
CA ARG A 143 -0.60 23.82 -1.93
C ARG A 143 -1.29 23.20 -0.71
N ARG A 144 -2.10 22.16 -0.93
CA ARG A 144 -2.77 21.42 0.16
C ARG A 144 -1.77 20.68 1.05
N PHE A 145 -0.71 20.14 0.46
CA PHE A 145 0.32 19.40 1.18
C PHE A 145 1.30 20.29 1.94
N GLN A 146 1.56 21.49 1.43
CA GLN A 146 2.37 22.51 2.12
C GLN A 146 1.68 23.01 3.40
N THR A 147 0.36 23.17 3.37
CA THR A 147 -0.46 23.64 4.51
C THR A 147 -0.91 22.51 5.45
N ALA A 148 -0.51 21.26 5.18
CA ALA A 148 -0.98 20.09 5.92
C ALA A 148 -0.37 20.05 7.33
N PRO A 149 -1.15 20.19 8.41
CA PRO A 149 -0.61 20.33 9.75
C PRO A 149 -0.05 19.03 10.31
N ALA A 150 0.96 19.14 11.18
CA ALA A 150 1.46 18.00 11.93
C ALA A 150 0.37 17.31 12.78
N VAL A 151 0.36 15.98 12.77
CA VAL A 151 -0.63 15.16 13.50
C VAL A 151 0.08 14.40 14.63
N THR A 152 0.16 15.01 15.80
CA THR A 152 0.90 14.45 16.94
C THR A 152 0.30 13.12 17.41
N GLY A 153 1.13 12.08 17.45
CA GLY A 153 0.72 10.75 17.89
C GLY A 153 0.10 9.87 16.81
N ILE A 154 0.05 10.31 15.54
CA ILE A 154 -0.55 9.52 14.45
C ILE A 154 -0.04 8.07 14.40
N ARG A 155 1.27 7.85 14.64
CA ARG A 155 1.91 6.53 14.56
C ARG A 155 1.31 5.49 15.51
N SER A 156 0.85 5.87 16.71
CA SER A 156 0.31 4.94 17.72
C SER A 156 -1.19 4.69 17.59
N HIS A 157 -1.88 5.36 16.66
CA HIS A 157 -3.33 5.25 16.49
C HIS A 157 -3.69 4.45 15.24
N HIS A 158 -4.74 3.64 15.30
CA HIS A 158 -5.15 2.75 14.21
C HIS A 158 -6.47 3.16 13.55
N ALA A 159 -7.03 4.31 13.93
CA ALA A 159 -8.12 4.94 13.18
C ALA A 159 -8.01 6.45 13.23
N LEU A 160 -8.36 7.09 12.10
CA LEU A 160 -8.52 8.53 11.92
C LEU A 160 -9.93 8.77 11.38
N ILE A 161 -10.72 9.53 12.14
CA ILE A 161 -12.13 9.79 11.86
C ILE A 161 -12.33 11.31 11.83
N PRO A 162 -12.56 11.92 10.65
CA PRO A 162 -12.95 13.33 10.55
C PRO A 162 -14.21 13.62 11.37
N VAL A 163 -14.19 14.72 12.12
CA VAL A 163 -15.38 15.24 12.83
C VAL A 163 -15.82 16.56 12.21
N THR A 164 -14.86 17.44 11.92
CA THR A 164 -15.07 18.69 11.19
C THR A 164 -13.91 18.91 10.22
N ALA A 165 -14.00 19.92 9.34
CA ALA A 165 -12.94 20.24 8.38
C ALA A 165 -11.55 20.49 9.02
N GLY A 166 -11.50 20.84 10.31
CA GLY A 166 -10.27 21.10 11.06
C GLY A 166 -10.03 20.15 12.23
N SER A 167 -10.77 19.05 12.37
CA SER A 167 -10.60 18.15 13.51
C SER A 167 -10.81 16.67 13.18
N ILE A 168 -10.00 15.84 13.81
CA ILE A 168 -10.06 14.38 13.70
C ILE A 168 -10.14 13.74 15.07
N VAL A 169 -10.81 12.60 15.17
CA VAL A 169 -10.71 11.68 16.29
C VAL A 169 -9.73 10.59 15.91
N MET A 170 -8.71 10.39 16.75
CA MET A 170 -7.76 9.30 16.62
C MET A 170 -8.05 8.22 17.65
N LYS A 171 -8.09 6.96 17.24
CA LYS A 171 -8.31 5.82 18.16
C LYS A 171 -7.08 4.93 18.25
N VAL A 172 -6.74 4.47 19.45
CA VAL A 172 -5.60 3.56 19.68
C VAL A 172 -5.80 2.26 18.89
N LEU A 173 -7.00 1.68 18.91
CA LEU A 173 -7.44 0.59 18.04
C LEU A 173 -8.69 1.00 17.25
N SER A 174 -8.90 0.45 16.05
CA SER A 174 -10.11 0.71 15.25
C SER A 174 -11.41 0.49 16.00
N ARG A 175 -11.46 -0.53 16.86
CA ARG A 175 -12.64 -0.90 17.67
C ARG A 175 -12.72 -0.18 19.01
N SER A 176 -11.82 0.76 19.32
CA SER A 176 -11.84 1.45 20.61
C SER A 176 -13.13 2.25 20.77
N ALA A 177 -13.74 2.18 21.95
CA ALA A 177 -14.94 2.94 22.28
C ALA A 177 -14.65 4.45 22.33
N SER A 178 -13.52 4.83 22.93
CA SER A 178 -13.04 6.21 23.01
C SER A 178 -11.92 6.51 22.02
N GLY A 179 -11.76 7.80 21.71
CA GLY A 179 -10.68 8.32 20.89
C GLY A 179 -10.24 9.69 21.38
N LYS A 180 -9.04 10.09 20.99
CA LYS A 180 -8.50 11.43 21.26
C LYS A 180 -8.88 12.36 20.11
N THR A 181 -9.64 13.40 20.40
CA THR A 181 -9.89 14.48 19.44
C THR A 181 -8.65 15.35 19.32
N VAL A 182 -8.26 15.65 18.08
CA VAL A 182 -7.16 16.55 17.76
C VAL A 182 -7.66 17.59 16.76
N THR A 183 -7.54 18.86 17.16
CA THR A 183 -7.79 20.00 16.27
C THR A 183 -6.51 20.31 15.50
N LEU A 184 -6.62 20.35 14.18
CA LEU A 184 -5.53 20.57 13.25
C LEU A 184 -5.62 22.01 12.72
N ARG A 185 -4.70 22.88 13.17
CA ARG A 185 -4.58 24.26 12.69
C ARG A 185 -3.64 24.28 11.51
N GLU A 186 -4.04 24.88 10.39
CA GLU A 186 -3.21 24.97 9.19
C GLU A 186 -1.88 25.67 9.50
N GLU A 187 -0.80 25.17 8.90
CA GLU A 187 0.51 25.82 8.96
C GLU A 187 0.50 26.98 7.96
N ALA A 188 1.08 28.13 8.35
CA ALA A 188 1.20 29.28 7.47
C ALA A 188 2.01 28.90 6.22
N THR A 189 1.54 29.29 5.04
CA THR A 189 2.31 29.17 3.79
C THR A 189 3.60 29.97 3.92
N PRO A 190 4.78 29.39 3.63
CA PRO A 190 5.97 30.18 3.35
C PRO A 190 5.65 31.19 2.25
N GLN A 191 6.05 32.45 2.40
CA GLN A 191 5.92 33.45 1.34
C GLN A 191 6.76 33.00 0.13
N ASP A 192 6.16 33.07 -1.05
CA ASP A 192 6.78 32.68 -2.33
C ASP A 192 7.90 33.66 -2.68
N ASP A 193 9.13 33.34 -2.27
CA ASP A 193 10.35 33.91 -2.87
C ASP A 193 10.90 32.88 -3.89
N ASP A 194 10.87 33.31 -5.15
CA ASP A 194 11.55 32.81 -6.36
C ASP A 194 11.10 31.50 -7.04
N GLU A 195 10.82 31.67 -8.34
CA GLU A 195 10.62 30.65 -9.36
C GLU A 195 11.83 29.71 -9.50
N ASN A 196 11.52 28.46 -9.86
CA ASN A 196 12.42 27.43 -10.39
C ASN A 196 13.10 26.50 -9.36
N SER A 197 12.40 25.42 -9.01
CA SER A 197 13.02 24.08 -9.06
C SER A 197 11.94 23.00 -9.12
N ASP A 198 12.07 22.07 -10.07
CA ASP A 198 11.42 20.76 -10.04
C ASP A 198 11.96 19.94 -8.86
N GLN A 199 11.65 20.35 -7.63
CA GLN A 199 11.83 19.52 -6.45
C GLN A 199 10.54 18.73 -6.24
N GLU A 200 10.53 17.51 -6.78
CA GLU A 200 9.62 16.48 -6.30
C GLU A 200 9.80 16.36 -4.77
N MET A 201 8.74 16.69 -4.02
CA MET A 201 8.67 16.54 -2.56
C MET A 201 9.00 15.09 -2.15
N VAL A 202 10.27 14.83 -1.83
CA VAL A 202 10.71 13.64 -1.12
C VAL A 202 10.31 13.87 0.34
N ALA A 203 9.35 13.09 0.82
CA ALA A 203 9.10 13.01 2.25
C ALA A 203 10.37 12.46 2.90
N ASP A 204 11.10 13.32 3.60
CA ASP A 204 12.20 12.92 4.48
C ASP A 204 11.66 11.91 5.50
N ALA A 205 12.20 10.70 5.42
CA ALA A 205 12.03 9.66 6.39
C ALA A 205 13.39 9.01 6.65
N SER A 206 14.28 9.70 7.37
CA SER A 206 15.35 9.02 8.11
C SER A 206 15.97 9.87 9.23
N PRO A 207 15.93 9.43 10.51
CA PRO A 207 17.01 9.69 11.43
C PRO A 207 17.99 8.50 11.37
N GLN A 208 19.02 8.60 10.53
CA GLN A 208 20.24 7.82 10.74
C GLN A 208 20.98 8.39 11.96
N SER A 209 20.84 7.76 13.12
CA SER A 209 21.93 7.64 14.12
C SER A 209 21.52 6.81 15.34
N ARG A 210 21.68 5.48 15.22
CA ARG A 210 22.32 4.59 16.22
C ARG A 210 21.99 3.13 15.91
N LEU A 211 22.90 2.48 15.19
CA LEU A 211 22.94 1.02 15.10
C LEU A 211 23.54 0.46 16.41
N ARG A 212 22.83 -0.50 17.02
CA ARG A 212 23.47 -1.60 17.75
C ARG A 212 23.01 -2.92 17.09
N PRO A 213 23.90 -3.89 16.87
CA PRO A 213 23.59 -5.04 16.03
C PRO A 213 22.70 -6.06 16.77
N ILE A 214 21.61 -6.48 16.13
CA ILE A 214 20.81 -7.63 16.53
C ILE A 214 21.28 -8.83 15.71
N GLN A 215 21.72 -9.90 16.39
CA GLN A 215 22.04 -11.19 15.80
C GLN A 215 20.81 -11.76 15.06
N GLN A 216 20.91 -11.90 13.73
CA GLN A 216 20.00 -12.75 12.96
C GLN A 216 20.51 -14.20 13.00
N ARG A 217 19.74 -15.09 13.63
CA ARG A 217 19.85 -16.53 13.38
C ARG A 217 19.38 -16.80 11.93
N ARG A 218 20.31 -17.20 11.07
CA ARG A 218 20.02 -17.80 9.76
C ARG A 218 19.76 -19.29 9.95
N SER A 219 18.56 -19.76 9.63
CA SER A 219 18.33 -21.14 9.21
C SER A 219 18.36 -21.16 7.69
N ILE A 220 19.51 -21.53 7.12
CA ILE A 220 19.66 -21.83 5.70
C ILE A 220 19.43 -23.33 5.53
N VAL A 221 18.47 -23.69 4.69
CA VAL A 221 18.32 -25.01 4.09
C VAL A 221 18.97 -24.91 2.71
N ASP A 222 20.17 -25.45 2.56
CA ASP A 222 20.84 -25.56 1.27
C ASP A 222 20.57 -26.95 0.67
N LEU A 223 19.99 -26.95 -0.52
CA LEU A 223 19.88 -28.09 -1.43
C LEU A 223 20.57 -27.70 -2.72
N THR A 224 21.76 -28.24 -2.99
CA THR A 224 22.19 -28.59 -4.36
C THR A 224 23.25 -29.71 -4.33
N ASN A 225 23.13 -30.60 -5.33
CA ASN A 225 23.81 -31.88 -5.52
C ASN A 225 25.27 -31.77 -5.98
N LYS A 226 26.14 -32.70 -5.54
CA LYS A 226 27.16 -33.38 -6.37
C LYS A 226 27.36 -34.83 -5.89
N THR A 227 27.25 -35.79 -6.81
CA THR A 227 27.40 -37.26 -6.69
C THR A 227 28.88 -37.70 -6.78
N PRO A 228 29.23 -39.01 -6.85
CA PRO A 228 29.40 -39.95 -5.72
C PRO A 228 30.83 -40.56 -5.67
N VAL A 229 31.29 -41.04 -4.51
CA VAL A 229 32.41 -42.00 -4.45
C VAL A 229 32.10 -43.08 -3.40
N ALA A 230 32.25 -44.33 -3.84
CA ALA A 230 31.98 -45.53 -3.09
C ALA A 230 32.98 -45.75 -1.95
N THR A 231 32.50 -46.29 -0.82
CA THR A 231 33.22 -47.23 0.06
C THR A 231 32.24 -47.79 1.11
N THR A 232 31.85 -49.06 0.96
CA THR A 232 31.43 -49.94 2.08
C THR A 232 32.66 -50.30 2.95
N PRO A 233 32.56 -50.84 4.18
CA PRO A 233 31.42 -51.48 4.89
C PRO A 233 31.20 -50.88 6.31
N THR A 234 30.20 -51.22 7.13
CA THR A 234 30.13 -52.42 7.98
C THR A 234 28.81 -52.41 8.78
N TRP A 235 28.34 -53.61 9.10
CA TRP A 235 27.09 -54.00 9.73
C TRP A 235 26.93 -53.53 11.19
N GLN A 236 25.71 -53.16 11.60
CA GLN A 236 25.12 -53.67 12.84
C GLN A 236 23.58 -53.60 12.84
N LEU A 237 22.98 -54.78 13.00
CA LEU A 237 21.56 -55.03 13.20
C LEU A 237 21.11 -54.61 14.60
N SER A 238 19.93 -54.00 14.75
CA SER A 238 18.96 -54.46 15.76
C SER A 238 17.54 -53.85 15.61
N ARG A 239 16.62 -54.75 15.25
CA ARG A 239 15.27 -54.98 15.82
C ARG A 239 14.24 -53.85 15.86
N LEU A 240 13.37 -53.91 14.84
CA LEU A 240 11.93 -54.20 14.94
C LEU A 240 11.27 -54.13 16.34
N ARG A 241 10.27 -53.25 16.50
CA ARG A 241 8.96 -53.58 17.11
C ARG A 241 7.89 -52.52 16.80
N ARG A 242 6.87 -52.96 16.05
CA ARG A 242 5.53 -52.34 15.98
C ARG A 242 4.74 -52.68 17.25
N ARG A 243 3.89 -51.75 17.70
CA ARG A 243 2.54 -51.92 18.32
C ARG A 243 1.99 -50.50 18.50
N VAL A 244 1.02 -50.04 17.73
CA VAL A 244 -0.44 -50.25 17.88
C VAL A 244 -0.91 -50.06 19.32
N LYS A 245 -1.39 -48.85 19.63
CA LYS A 245 -2.79 -48.53 19.89
C LYS A 245 -3.01 -47.04 19.64
#